data_AF-A0A5M8PJG1-F1
#
_entry.id   AF-A0A5M8PJG1-F1
#
_cell.length_a   1.000
_cell.length_b   1.000
_cell.length_c   1.000
_cell.angle_alpha   90.00
_cell.angle_beta   90.00
_cell.angle_gamma   90.00
#
_symmetry.space_group_name_H-M   'P 1'
#
loop_
_entity.id
_entity.type
_entity.pdbx_description
1 polymer ?
#
loop_
_entity_poly.entity_id
_entity_poly.type
_entity_poly.pdbx_seq_one_letter_code
_entity_poly.pdbx_strand_id
1 'polypeptide(L)'
;MVLIFSPSLFQYHFKPLISSFAKRFGWIAVVNMALVFFLALKNTPLAFLSATSYEKLQPLHQIAGYWTIFAAILHGVLYTITFAQNHVLDLFKERDQYVGVIAGFAMLLILASTISVVRRRRYEVFYVIHISMIIVILITVGLHRPDLTLRTLPIVLFAGSIWILDRVLRSAKT
;
A
#
# COMPACT_ATOMS: atom_id res chain seq x y z
N MET A 1 16.37 -2.46 18.71
CA MET A 1 15.02 -2.44 18.10
C MET A 1 14.40 -1.10 18.42
N VAL A 2 14.66 -0.07 17.60
CA VAL A 2 14.19 1.30 17.86
C VAL A 2 12.68 1.32 17.63
N LEU A 3 11.93 1.67 18.67
CA LEU A 3 10.49 1.79 18.64
C LEU A 3 10.10 3.01 17.80
N ILE A 4 9.83 2.77 16.51
CA ILE A 4 9.21 3.74 15.61
C ILE A 4 7.76 3.94 16.09
N PHE A 5 7.56 4.90 16.97
CA PHE A 5 6.28 5.52 17.23
C PHE A 5 6.39 6.96 16.73
N SER A 6 5.30 7.48 16.13
CA SER A 6 5.18 8.94 15.99
C SER A 6 5.27 9.54 17.41
N PRO A 7 5.87 10.73 17.60
CA PRO A 7 5.99 11.37 18.91
C PRO A 7 4.67 11.41 19.70
N SER A 8 3.52 11.53 19.02
CA SER A 8 2.19 11.51 19.64
C SER A 8 1.82 10.17 20.30
N LEU A 9 2.32 9.05 19.77
CA LEU A 9 2.00 7.71 20.24
C LEU A 9 2.89 7.23 21.41
N PHE A 10 3.97 7.94 21.72
CA PHE A 10 4.91 7.57 22.78
C PHE A 10 4.32 7.76 24.19
N GLN A 11 3.29 8.60 24.32
CA GLN A 11 2.64 8.90 25.60
C GLN A 11 1.64 7.83 26.06
N TYR A 12 1.30 6.86 25.20
CA TYR A 12 0.29 5.85 25.48
C TYR A 12 0.91 4.47 25.73
N HIS A 13 0.52 3.82 26.83
CA HIS A 13 0.98 2.48 27.19
C HIS A 13 0.10 1.41 26.54
N PHE A 14 0.23 1.24 25.22
CA PHE A 14 -0.54 0.24 24.48
C PHE A 14 -0.21 -1.18 24.92
N LYS A 15 -1.20 -2.07 24.94
CA LYS A 15 -0.97 -3.51 25.08
C LYS A 15 0.08 -3.94 24.04
N PRO A 16 1.25 -4.45 24.47
CA PRO A 16 2.41 -4.56 23.60
C PRO A 16 2.20 -5.57 22.47
N LEU A 17 1.37 -6.59 22.69
CA LEU A 17 1.14 -7.65 21.71
C LEU A 17 0.37 -7.16 20.47
N ILE A 18 -0.83 -6.60 20.67
CA ILE A 18 -1.72 -6.19 19.57
C ILE A 18 -1.08 -5.07 18.75
N SER A 19 -0.53 -4.05 19.42
CA SER A 19 0.14 -2.93 18.77
C SER A 19 1.41 -3.37 18.01
N SER A 20 2.15 -4.38 18.51
CA SER A 20 3.29 -4.95 17.78
C SER A 20 2.88 -5.67 16.50
N PHE A 21 1.80 -6.46 16.54
CA PHE A 21 1.27 -7.10 15.33
C PHE A 21 0.76 -6.05 14.33
N ALA A 22 0.05 -5.03 14.80
CA ALA A 22 -0.42 -3.92 13.96
C ALA A 22 0.75 -3.28 13.18
N LYS A 23 1.86 -3.00 13.86
CA LYS A 23 3.09 -2.48 13.22
C LYS A 23 3.67 -3.44 12.18
N ARG A 24 3.77 -4.73 12.51
CA ARG A 24 4.30 -5.74 11.59
C ARG A 24 3.47 -5.86 10.32
N PHE A 25 2.14 -5.84 10.43
CA PHE A 25 1.26 -5.84 9.27
C PHE A 25 1.41 -4.58 8.41
N GLY A 26 1.66 -3.42 9.03
CA GLY A 26 1.99 -2.19 8.29
C GLY A 26 3.28 -2.34 7.46
N TRP A 27 4.33 -2.93 8.04
CA TRP A 27 5.57 -3.23 7.31
C TRP A 27 5.37 -4.23 6.17
N ILE A 28 4.63 -5.31 6.43
CA ILE A 28 4.30 -6.33 5.42
C ILE A 28 3.53 -5.69 4.27
N ALA A 29 2.57 -4.80 4.55
CA ALA A 29 1.81 -4.09 3.52
C ALA A 29 2.73 -3.21 2.66
N VAL A 30 3.59 -2.38 3.26
CA VAL A 30 4.48 -1.46 2.52
C VAL A 30 5.49 -2.22 1.67
N VAL A 31 6.07 -3.30 2.18
CA VAL A 31 7.04 -4.13 1.41
C VAL A 31 6.34 -4.85 0.26
N ASN A 32 5.17 -5.46 0.50
CA ASN A 32 4.40 -6.08 -0.58
C ASN A 32 3.92 -5.06 -1.60
N MET A 33 3.56 -3.84 -1.19
CA MET A 33 3.19 -2.78 -2.11
C MET A 33 4.33 -2.48 -3.09
N ALA A 34 5.57 -2.33 -2.62
CA ALA A 34 6.72 -2.15 -3.51
C ALA A 34 6.90 -3.32 -4.49
N LEU A 35 6.70 -4.56 -4.02
CA LEU A 35 6.71 -5.74 -4.88
C LEU A 35 5.57 -5.72 -5.93
N VAL A 36 4.36 -5.28 -5.56
CA VAL A 36 3.22 -5.14 -6.47
C VAL A 36 3.54 -4.18 -7.60
N PHE A 37 4.12 -3.01 -7.29
CA PHE A 37 4.56 -2.04 -8.30
C PHE A 37 5.64 -2.62 -9.21
N PHE A 38 6.63 -3.30 -8.64
CA PHE A 38 7.70 -3.95 -9.39
C PHE A 38 7.18 -5.02 -10.37
N LEU A 39 6.24 -5.87 -9.93
CA LEU A 39 5.60 -6.89 -10.76
C LEU A 39 4.68 -6.31 -11.85
N ALA A 40 4.27 -5.05 -11.76
CA ALA A 40 3.42 -4.37 -12.74
C ALA A 40 4.20 -3.75 -13.90
N LEU A 41 5.51 -3.60 -13.77
CA LEU A 41 6.35 -2.94 -14.76
C LEU A 41 6.48 -3.81 -16.03
N LYS A 42 6.33 -3.22 -17.22
CA LYS A 42 6.54 -3.93 -18.50
C LYS A 42 7.91 -3.64 -19.12
N ASN A 43 8.56 -2.55 -18.74
CA ASN A 43 9.88 -2.16 -19.25
C ASN A 43 10.97 -2.39 -18.20
N THR A 44 11.19 -3.63 -17.76
CA THR A 44 12.16 -3.96 -16.70
C THR A 44 13.28 -4.90 -17.14
N PRO A 45 14.40 -4.95 -16.40
CA PRO A 45 15.43 -5.97 -16.56
C PRO A 45 14.89 -7.41 -16.43
N LEU A 46 13.74 -7.60 -15.79
CA LEU A 46 13.04 -8.89 -15.71
C LEU A 46 12.60 -9.42 -17.08
N ALA A 47 12.38 -8.56 -18.07
CA ALA A 47 12.13 -9.00 -19.44
C ALA A 47 13.35 -9.70 -20.06
N PHE A 48 14.56 -9.40 -19.57
CA PHE A 48 15.80 -10.06 -20.00
C PHE A 48 16.14 -11.29 -19.15
N LEU A 49 15.81 -11.28 -17.85
CA LEU A 49 16.09 -12.38 -16.91
C LEU A 49 15.01 -13.46 -16.89
N SER A 50 13.78 -13.12 -17.26
CA SER A 50 12.71 -14.10 -17.42
C SER A 50 12.50 -14.33 -18.92
N ALA A 51 12.76 -15.55 -19.39
CA ALA A 51 12.37 -16.01 -20.74
C ALA A 51 10.84 -16.12 -20.88
N THR A 52 10.11 -15.27 -20.17
CA THR A 52 8.72 -15.46 -19.78
C THR A 52 7.96 -14.18 -20.08
N SER A 53 6.99 -14.30 -20.98
CA SER A 53 5.98 -13.28 -21.28
C SER A 53 5.43 -12.65 -19.99
N TYR A 54 5.26 -11.33 -19.98
CA TYR A 54 4.60 -10.53 -18.94
C TYR A 54 3.30 -11.17 -18.39
N GLU A 55 2.63 -11.98 -19.20
CA GLU A 55 1.45 -12.77 -18.83
C GLU A 55 1.67 -13.68 -17.61
N LYS A 56 2.88 -14.20 -17.36
CA LYS A 56 3.13 -15.02 -16.15
C LYS A 56 3.41 -14.20 -14.89
N LEU A 57 3.69 -12.90 -15.02
CA LEU A 57 3.87 -12.00 -13.85
C LEU A 57 2.53 -11.49 -13.31
N GLN A 58 1.48 -11.49 -14.15
CA GLN A 58 0.17 -11.01 -13.75
C GLN A 58 -0.46 -11.78 -12.57
N PRO A 59 -0.41 -13.14 -12.50
CA PRO A 59 -0.87 -13.87 -11.32
C PRO A 59 -0.09 -13.49 -10.05
N LEU A 60 1.22 -13.29 -10.15
CA LEU A 60 2.06 -12.88 -9.02
C LEU A 60 1.69 -11.47 -8.53
N HIS A 61 1.47 -10.52 -9.44
CA HIS A 61 1.00 -9.18 -9.10
C HIS A 61 -0.35 -9.23 -8.37
N GLN A 62 -1.28 -10.08 -8.81
CA GLN A 62 -2.58 -10.24 -8.15
C GLN A 62 -2.43 -10.80 -6.74
N ILE A 63 -1.66 -11.89 -6.57
CA ILE A 63 -1.43 -12.52 -5.26
C ILE A 63 -0.77 -11.53 -4.31
N ALA A 64 0.30 -10.85 -4.75
CA ALA A 64 0.98 -9.82 -3.96
C ALA A 64 0.02 -8.65 -3.62
N GLY A 65 -0.85 -8.27 -4.54
CA GLY A 65 -1.89 -7.25 -4.33
C GLY A 65 -2.88 -7.64 -3.24
N TYR A 66 -3.42 -8.86 -3.29
CA TYR A 66 -4.33 -9.36 -2.26
C TYR A 66 -3.67 -9.42 -0.88
N TRP A 67 -2.41 -9.88 -0.79
CA TRP A 67 -1.67 -9.90 0.47
C TRP A 67 -1.34 -8.50 0.99
N THR A 68 -1.06 -7.55 0.11
CA THR A 68 -0.88 -6.13 0.49
C THR A 68 -2.13 -5.58 1.15
N ILE A 69 -3.29 -5.77 0.52
CA ILE A 69 -4.58 -5.26 1.02
C ILE A 69 -4.97 -5.98 2.30
N PHE A 70 -4.80 -7.30 2.37
CA PHE A 70 -5.06 -8.08 3.58
C PHE A 70 -4.22 -7.60 4.78
N ALA A 71 -2.91 -7.41 4.58
CA ALA A 71 -2.03 -6.88 5.61
C ALA A 71 -2.43 -5.45 6.03
N ALA A 72 -2.82 -4.59 5.08
CA ALA A 72 -3.29 -3.24 5.38
C ALA A 72 -4.60 -3.24 6.20
N ILE A 73 -5.54 -4.14 5.89
CA ILE A 73 -6.77 -4.32 6.67
C ILE A 73 -6.43 -4.76 8.10
N LEU A 74 -5.57 -5.77 8.27
CA LEU A 74 -5.16 -6.21 9.61
C LEU A 74 -4.44 -5.11 10.39
N HIS A 75 -3.56 -4.35 9.73
CA HIS A 75 -2.93 -3.18 10.33
C HIS A 75 -3.96 -2.18 10.86
N GLY A 76 -4.92 -1.78 10.02
CA GLY A 76 -5.97 -0.84 10.40
C GLY A 76 -6.85 -1.37 11.53
N VAL A 77 -7.36 -2.60 11.42
CA VAL A 77 -8.23 -3.22 12.43
C VAL A 77 -7.53 -3.33 13.79
N LEU A 78 -6.27 -3.80 13.81
CA LEU A 78 -5.53 -3.94 15.07
C LEU A 78 -5.21 -2.58 15.71
N TYR A 79 -4.95 -1.54 14.92
CA TYR A 79 -4.79 -0.18 15.44
C TYR A 79 -6.12 0.40 15.94
N THR A 80 -7.23 0.15 15.27
CA THR A 80 -8.57 0.53 15.77
C THR A 80 -8.88 -0.14 17.11
N ILE A 81 -8.64 -1.45 17.23
CA ILE A 81 -8.80 -2.18 18.50
C ILE A 81 -7.88 -1.59 19.58
N THR A 82 -6.62 -1.32 19.23
CA THR A 82 -5.64 -0.73 20.15
C THR A 82 -6.12 0.64 20.64
N PHE A 83 -6.57 1.53 19.75
CA PHE A 83 -7.03 2.86 20.13
C PHE A 83 -8.34 2.81 20.94
N ALA A 84 -9.27 1.92 20.58
CA ALA A 84 -10.51 1.71 21.33
C ALA A 84 -10.24 1.21 22.76
N GLN A 85 -9.38 0.21 22.93
CA GLN A 85 -9.03 -0.35 24.24
C GLN A 85 -8.29 0.64 25.16
N ASN A 86 -7.69 1.68 24.59
CA ASN A 86 -6.97 2.71 25.34
C ASN A 86 -7.75 4.03 25.42
N HIS A 87 -9.01 4.06 24.95
CA HIS A 87 -9.87 5.26 24.94
C HIS A 87 -9.27 6.47 24.20
N VAL A 88 -8.52 6.21 23.13
CA VAL A 88 -7.78 7.24 22.35
C VAL A 88 -8.19 7.26 20.88
N LEU A 89 -9.47 6.99 20.60
CA LEU A 89 -10.01 7.02 19.24
C LEU A 89 -9.88 8.40 18.57
N ASP A 90 -9.75 9.47 19.36
CA ASP A 90 -9.50 10.81 18.85
C ASP A 90 -8.18 10.94 18.09
N LEU A 91 -7.23 10.00 18.28
CA LEU A 91 -6.01 9.93 17.46
C LEU A 91 -6.31 9.76 15.97
N PHE A 92 -7.47 9.21 15.59
CA PHE A 92 -7.88 9.16 14.18
C PHE A 92 -8.08 10.55 13.55
N LYS A 93 -8.18 11.62 14.34
CA LYS A 93 -8.22 13.00 13.84
C LYS A 93 -6.83 13.55 13.52
N GLU A 94 -5.76 12.92 14.00
CA GLU A 94 -4.40 13.31 13.65
C GLU A 94 -4.12 13.02 12.17
N ARG A 95 -3.36 13.91 11.53
CA ARG A 95 -2.98 13.81 10.12
C ARG A 95 -2.46 12.44 9.75
N ASP A 96 -1.48 11.95 10.50
CA ASP A 96 -0.85 10.67 10.23
C ASP A 96 -1.92 9.57 10.21
N GLN A 97 -2.91 9.58 11.12
CA GLN A 97 -3.89 8.51 11.19
C GLN A 97 -4.96 8.60 10.09
N TYR A 98 -5.59 9.76 9.86
CA TYR A 98 -6.67 9.83 8.88
C TYR A 98 -6.18 9.60 7.44
N VAL A 99 -4.96 10.02 7.07
CA VAL A 99 -4.44 9.73 5.73
C VAL A 99 -4.16 8.23 5.56
N GLY A 100 -3.81 7.51 6.64
CA GLY A 100 -3.73 6.05 6.65
C GLY A 100 -5.09 5.39 6.42
N VAL A 101 -6.16 5.96 7.01
CA VAL A 101 -7.54 5.51 6.78
C VAL A 101 -7.95 5.73 5.33
N ILE A 102 -7.64 6.90 4.74
CA ILE A 102 -7.90 7.18 3.31
C ILE A 102 -7.17 6.16 2.42
N ALA A 103 -5.90 5.85 2.72
CA ALA A 103 -5.14 4.82 2.00
C ALA A 103 -5.82 3.44 2.06
N GLY A 104 -6.31 3.06 3.24
CA GLY A 104 -7.05 1.81 3.45
C GLY A 104 -8.33 1.74 2.61
N PHE A 105 -9.13 2.81 2.57
CA PHE A 105 -10.32 2.86 1.73
C PHE A 105 -10.01 2.84 0.24
N ALA A 106 -8.95 3.53 -0.21
CA ALA A 106 -8.50 3.46 -1.60
C ALA A 106 -8.08 2.03 -2.00
N MET A 107 -7.40 1.31 -1.11
CA MET A 107 -7.07 -0.11 -1.31
C MET A 107 -8.32 -0.99 -1.38
N LEU A 108 -9.34 -0.75 -0.56
CA LEU A 108 -10.62 -1.47 -0.63
C LEU A 108 -11.38 -1.19 -1.93
N LEU A 109 -11.34 0.05 -2.45
CA LEU A 109 -11.93 0.40 -3.75
C LEU A 109 -11.22 -0.31 -4.90
N ILE A 110 -9.89 -0.45 -4.84
CA ILE A 110 -9.14 -1.30 -5.78
C ILE A 110 -9.62 -2.75 -5.68
N LEU A 111 -9.75 -3.29 -4.46
CA LEU A 111 -10.20 -4.68 -4.29
C LEU A 111 -11.59 -4.89 -4.88
N ALA A 112 -12.53 -3.97 -4.60
CA ALA A 112 -13.88 -4.01 -5.16
C ALA A 112 -13.88 -3.91 -6.70
N SER A 113 -13.04 -3.06 -7.30
CA SER A 113 -12.97 -2.95 -8.76
C SER A 113 -12.36 -4.17 -9.44
N THR A 114 -11.55 -4.96 -8.72
CA THR A 114 -10.95 -6.21 -9.25
C THR A 114 -11.94 -7.37 -9.34
N ILE A 115 -13.15 -7.24 -8.78
CA ILE A 115 -14.18 -8.28 -8.84
C ILE A 115 -14.42 -8.67 -10.30
N SER A 116 -14.36 -9.98 -10.51
CA SER A 116 -14.48 -10.65 -11.81
C SER A 116 -15.57 -10.10 -12.73
N VAL A 117 -16.76 -9.80 -12.18
CA VAL A 117 -17.90 -9.24 -12.92
C VAL A 117 -17.61 -7.83 -13.44
N VAL A 118 -17.06 -6.95 -12.59
CA VAL A 118 -16.71 -5.57 -12.93
C VAL A 118 -15.64 -5.57 -14.03
N ARG A 119 -14.55 -6.30 -13.82
CA ARG A 119 -13.42 -6.35 -14.75
C ARG A 119 -13.80 -6.89 -16.14
N ARG A 120 -14.69 -7.88 -16.21
CA ARG A 120 -15.12 -8.47 -17.49
C ARG A 120 -16.15 -7.61 -18.24
N ARG A 121 -17.04 -6.92 -17.52
CA ARG A 121 -18.12 -6.13 -18.14
C ARG A 121 -17.74 -4.68 -18.42
N ARG A 122 -16.86 -4.09 -17.60
CA ARG A 122 -16.50 -2.67 -17.62
C ARG A 122 -15.01 -2.50 -17.34
N TYR A 123 -14.17 -3.02 -18.24
CA TYR A 123 -12.71 -2.97 -18.09
C TYR A 123 -12.18 -1.54 -17.90
N GLU A 124 -12.72 -0.57 -18.64
CA GLU A 124 -12.35 0.85 -18.53
C GLU A 124 -12.59 1.41 -17.13
N VAL A 125 -13.73 1.07 -16.51
CA VAL A 125 -14.07 1.48 -15.15
C VAL A 125 -13.07 0.90 -14.15
N PHE A 126 -12.76 -0.41 -14.28
CA PHE A 126 -11.71 -1.03 -13.48
C PHE A 126 -10.38 -0.30 -13.64
N TYR A 127 -9.97 -0.02 -14.88
CA TYR A 127 -8.69 0.62 -15.18
C TYR A 127 -8.59 2.02 -14.58
N VAL A 128 -9.61 2.85 -14.77
CA VAL A 128 -9.66 4.22 -14.24
C VAL A 128 -9.63 4.22 -12.70
N ILE A 129 -10.44 3.38 -12.05
CA ILE A 129 -10.43 3.25 -10.59
C ILE A 129 -9.06 2.77 -10.11
N HIS A 130 -8.48 1.76 -10.75
CA HIS A 130 -7.23 1.17 -10.32
C HIS A 130 -6.06 2.18 -10.39
N ILE A 131 -5.93 2.92 -11.50
CA ILE A 131 -4.86 3.91 -11.67
C ILE A 131 -5.07 5.13 -10.76
N SER A 132 -6.29 5.65 -10.66
CA SER A 132 -6.58 6.80 -9.79
C SER A 132 -6.31 6.47 -8.32
N MET A 133 -6.76 5.30 -7.85
CA MET A 133 -6.53 4.87 -6.47
C MET A 133 -5.07 4.54 -6.18
N ILE A 134 -4.29 4.06 -7.15
CA ILE A 134 -2.84 3.90 -7.01
C ILE A 134 -2.16 5.24 -6.67
N ILE A 135 -2.53 6.32 -7.35
CA ILE A 135 -1.99 7.67 -7.10
C ILE A 135 -2.37 8.12 -5.69
N VAL A 136 -3.65 7.97 -5.31
CA VAL A 136 -4.13 8.29 -3.96
C VAL A 136 -3.32 7.51 -2.93
N ILE A 137 -3.17 6.20 -3.08
CA ILE A 137 -2.43 5.33 -2.16
C ILE A 137 -0.97 5.78 -2.00
N LEU A 138 -0.24 6.04 -3.09
CA LEU A 138 1.15 6.47 -3.01
C LEU A 138 1.29 7.77 -2.22
N ILE A 139 0.42 8.75 -2.46
CA ILE A 139 0.41 10.01 -1.74
C ILE A 139 0.07 9.75 -0.26
N THR A 140 -1.06 9.11 0.02
CA THR A 140 -1.58 8.97 1.39
C THR A 140 -0.72 8.06 2.26
N VAL A 141 -0.10 7.00 1.72
CA VAL A 141 0.84 6.16 2.47
C VAL A 141 2.14 6.91 2.74
N GLY A 142 2.64 7.70 1.79
CA GLY A 142 3.77 8.60 2.02
C GLY A 142 3.48 9.62 3.12
N LEU A 143 2.27 10.19 3.13
CA LEU A 143 1.85 11.14 4.16
C LEU A 143 1.53 10.49 5.52
N HIS A 144 1.16 9.20 5.56
CA HIS A 144 0.90 8.45 6.79
C HIS A 144 2.17 8.29 7.64
N ARG A 145 3.34 8.22 6.98
CA ARG A 145 4.67 8.16 7.61
C ARG A 145 5.65 9.03 6.81
N PRO A 146 5.61 10.37 6.97
CA PRO A 146 6.35 11.31 6.12
C PRO A 146 7.83 11.47 6.49
N ASP A 147 8.29 10.76 7.52
CA ASP A 147 9.67 10.84 7.99
C ASP A 147 10.59 9.97 7.12
N LEU A 148 11.60 10.60 6.51
CA LEU A 148 12.61 9.94 5.66
C LEU A 148 13.57 9.04 6.43
N THR A 149 13.74 9.24 7.74
CA THR A 149 14.54 8.36 8.59
C THR A 149 13.84 7.03 8.85
N LEU A 150 12.52 6.99 8.67
CA LEU A 150 11.75 5.76 8.66
C LEU A 150 11.84 5.12 7.29
N ARG A 151 11.99 3.79 7.24
CA ARG A 151 12.12 3.08 5.94
C ARG A 151 10.84 3.12 5.09
N THR A 152 9.70 3.52 5.64
CA THR A 152 8.42 3.57 4.91
C THR A 152 8.46 4.56 3.75
N LEU A 153 8.79 5.83 4.00
CA LEU A 153 8.76 6.86 2.95
C LEU A 153 9.74 6.56 1.81
N PRO A 154 11.01 6.19 2.05
CA PRO A 154 11.93 5.77 0.99
C PRO A 154 11.39 4.61 0.14
N ILE A 155 10.72 3.62 0.73
CA ILE A 155 10.11 2.49 -0.01
C ILE A 155 8.96 2.99 -0.90
N VAL A 156 8.09 3.86 -0.39
CA VAL A 156 6.98 4.44 -1.16
C VAL A 156 7.51 5.27 -2.33
N LEU A 157 8.51 6.12 -2.09
CA LEU A 157 9.16 6.93 -3.13
C LEU A 157 9.81 6.07 -4.20
N PHE A 158 10.51 4.99 -3.80
CA PHE A 158 11.07 4.03 -4.75
C PHE A 158 9.97 3.38 -5.60
N ALA A 159 8.90 2.86 -4.99
CA ALA A 159 7.79 2.21 -5.68
C ALA A 159 7.07 3.16 -6.65
N GLY A 160 6.84 4.42 -6.24
CA GLY A 160 6.27 5.44 -7.10
C GLY A 160 7.20 5.81 -8.26
N SER A 161 8.51 5.94 -8.01
CA SER A 161 9.49 6.33 -9.03
C SER A 161 9.61 5.29 -10.14
N ILE A 162 9.71 3.99 -9.78
CA ILE A 162 9.81 2.93 -10.79
C ILE A 162 8.55 2.84 -11.65
N TRP A 163 7.37 3.09 -11.05
CA TRP A 163 6.10 3.09 -11.76
C TRP A 163 5.96 4.27 -12.72
N ILE A 164 6.31 5.47 -12.28
CA ILE A 164 6.31 6.67 -13.13
C ILE A 164 7.27 6.47 -14.30
N LEU A 165 8.49 5.97 -14.05
CA LEU A 165 9.46 5.70 -15.09
C LEU A 165 8.92 4.73 -16.15
N ASP A 166 8.32 3.61 -15.73
CA ASP A 166 7.69 2.66 -16.66
C ASP A 166 6.55 3.29 -17.47
N ARG A 167 5.80 4.25 -16.92
CA ARG A 167 4.77 4.97 -17.67
C ARG A 167 5.37 5.92 -18.71
N VAL A 168 6.37 6.70 -18.34
CA VAL A 168 7.09 7.61 -19.25
C VAL A 168 7.70 6.82 -20.42
N LEU A 169 8.36 5.70 -20.14
CA LEU A 169 8.95 4.84 -21.17
C LEU A 169 7.93 4.23 -22.14
N ARG A 170 6.69 4.01 -21.71
CA ARG A 170 5.62 3.55 -22.62
C ARG A 170 5.13 4.66 -23.52
N SER A 171 4.92 5.85 -22.96
CA SER A 171 4.46 7.02 -23.72
C SER A 171 5.49 7.52 -24.72
N ALA A 172 6.79 7.27 -24.50
CA ALA A 172 7.86 7.61 -25.43
C ALA A 172 8.06 6.60 -26.58
N LYS A 173 7.47 5.40 -26.49
CA LYS A 173 7.55 4.34 -27.51
C LYS A 173 6.31 4.29 -28.43
N THR A 174 5.34 5.16 -28.20
CA THR A 174 4.15 5.42 -29.02
C THR A 174 4.37 6.67 -29.85
#